data_AF-A0A4Q3V6H5-F1
#
_entry.id   AF-A0A4Q3V6H5-F1
#
_cell.length_a   1.000
_cell.length_b   1.000
_cell.length_c   1.000
_cell.angle_alpha   90.00
_cell.angle_beta   90.00
_cell.angle_gamma   90.00
#
_symmetry.space_group_name_H-M   'P 1'
#
loop_
_entity.id
_entity.type
_entity.pdbx_description
1 polymer ?
#
loop_
_entity_poly.entity_id
_entity_poly.type
_entity_poly.pdbx_seq_one_letter_code
_entity_poly.pdbx_strand_id
1 'polypeptide(L)' 'MSQAGLRPGTEGRRLDPILEASLDAVIEIDGAGLVTRWNRAAETIFGYPRETA' A
#
# COMPACT_ATOMS: atom_id res chain seq x y z
N MET A 1 32.82 6.96 15.50
CA MET A 1 32.91 5.81 14.58
C MET A 1 31.49 5.33 14.30
N SER A 2 31.12 5.34 13.02
CA SER A 2 30.07 4.55 12.35
C SER A 2 28.63 4.58 12.88
N GLN A 3 27.80 5.43 12.28
CA GLN A 3 26.52 5.02 11.71
C GLN A 3 26.39 5.71 10.34
N ALA A 4 26.96 5.17 9.27
CA ALA A 4 26.36 4.10 8.45
C ALA A 4 24.95 4.46 7.94
N GLY A 5 24.91 5.21 6.84
CA GLY A 5 23.96 5.02 5.75
C GLY A 5 22.47 5.24 6.02
N LEU A 6 22.03 6.49 6.09
CA LEU A 6 20.63 6.82 5.84
C LEU A 6 20.32 6.60 4.36
N ARG A 7 19.82 5.40 4.02
CA ARG A 7 19.19 5.08 2.74
C ARG A 7 17.89 4.28 2.96
N PRO A 8 16.78 4.89 3.41
CA PRO A 8 15.46 4.34 3.14
C PRO A 8 15.05 4.75 1.71
N GLY A 9 15.69 4.16 0.70
CA GLY A 9 15.21 4.25 -0.68
C GLY A 9 14.00 3.33 -0.91
N THR A 10 12.92 3.47 -0.15
CA THR A 10 11.63 2.78 -0.38
C THR A 10 10.47 3.41 0.42
N GLU A 11 10.44 4.73 0.58
CA GLU A 11 9.31 5.43 1.21
C GLU A 11 8.27 5.77 0.15
N GLY A 12 7.47 4.79 -0.24
CA GLY A 12 6.36 4.99 -1.15
C GLY A 12 5.26 4.00 -0.85
N ARG A 13 4.27 4.44 -0.06
CA ARG A 13 2.92 3.82 0.04
C ARG A 13 2.80 2.62 1.00
N ARG A 14 3.37 2.65 2.20
CA ARG A 14 2.81 1.78 3.26
C ARG A 14 1.41 2.27 3.64
N LEU A 15 0.46 1.35 3.70
CA LEU A 15 -0.84 1.64 4.31
C LEU A 15 -0.66 1.66 5.83
N ASP A 16 -1.57 2.33 6.51
CA ASP A 16 -1.60 2.24 7.97
C ASP A 16 -1.71 0.75 8.36
N PRO A 17 -0.89 0.25 9.29
CA PRO A 17 -0.87 -1.18 9.63
C PRO A 17 -2.23 -1.69 10.09
N ILE A 18 -3.08 -0.81 10.62
CA ILE A 18 -4.48 -1.10 10.97
C ILE A 18 -5.32 -1.38 9.71
N LEU A 19 -5.13 -0.60 8.65
CA LEU A 19 -5.81 -0.79 7.37
C LEU A 19 -5.25 -2.00 6.60
N GLU A 20 -3.95 -2.26 6.73
CA GLU A 20 -3.28 -3.41 6.12
C GLU A 20 -3.70 -4.74 6.76
N ALA A 21 -3.96 -4.75 8.07
CA ALA A 21 -4.48 -5.90 8.81
C ALA A 21 -6.02 -6.01 8.80
N SER A 22 -6.72 -5.03 8.21
CA SER A 22 -8.18 -5.07 8.11
C SER A 22 -8.63 -6.25 7.26
N LEU A 23 -9.67 -6.95 7.72
CA LEU A 23 -10.31 -8.04 6.98
C LEU A 23 -11.14 -7.51 5.82
N ASP A 24 -11.62 -6.28 5.93
CA ASP A 24 -12.38 -5.61 4.89
C ASP A 24 -11.48 -5.03 3.80
N ALA A 25 -11.99 -5.07 2.57
CA ALA A 25 -11.30 -4.50 1.43
C ALA A 25 -11.25 -2.97 1.50
N VAL A 26 -10.04 -2.39 1.45
CA VAL A 26 -9.85 -0.93 1.43
C VAL A 26 -9.12 -0.51 0.17
N ILE A 27 -9.77 0.36 -0.62
CA ILE A 27 -9.23 1.02 -1.80
C ILE A 27 -9.28 2.54 -1.61
N GLU A 28 -8.17 3.19 -1.90
CA GLU A 28 -8.08 4.65 -2.02
C GLU A 28 -8.08 5.00 -3.49
N ILE A 29 -8.90 5.97 -3.89
CA ILE A 29 -8.98 6.50 -5.24
C ILE A 29 -8.71 8.01 -5.22
N ASP A 30 -8.06 8.53 -6.26
CA ASP A 30 -7.89 9.98 -6.42
C ASP A 30 -9.13 10.65 -7.03
N GLY A 31 -9.08 11.98 -7.15
CA GLY A 31 -10.16 12.77 -7.76
C GLY A 31 -10.34 12.54 -9.26
N ALA A 32 -9.42 11.84 -9.93
CA ALA A 32 -9.55 11.40 -11.32
C ALA A 32 -10.10 9.96 -11.42
N GLY A 33 -10.34 9.29 -10.30
CA GLY A 33 -10.86 7.92 -10.23
C GLY A 33 -9.79 6.84 -10.36
N LEU A 34 -8.49 7.18 -10.27
CA LEU A 34 -7.41 6.21 -10.31
C LEU A 34 -7.17 5.63 -8.91
N VAL A 35 -6.96 4.31 -8.82
CA VAL A 35 -6.63 3.63 -7.57
C VAL A 35 -5.24 4.07 -7.11
N THR A 36 -5.17 4.77 -5.99
CA THR A 36 -3.91 5.20 -5.40
C THR A 36 -3.40 4.23 -4.37
N ARG A 37 -4.26 3.46 -3.69
CA ARG A 37 -3.83 2.48 -2.67
C ARG A 37 -4.75 1.28 -2.58
N TRP A 38 -4.16 0.15 -2.21
CA TRP A 38 -4.85 -1.10 -1.97
C TRP A 38 -4.30 -1.85 -0.76
N ASN A 39 -5.16 -2.37 0.13
CA ASN A 39 -4.78 -3.29 1.21
C ASN A 39 -4.79 -4.76 0.77
N ARG A 40 -4.17 -5.63 1.58
CA ARG A 40 -4.01 -7.07 1.28
C ARG A 40 -5.35 -7.80 1.11
N ALA A 41 -6.34 -7.47 1.94
CA ALA A 41 -7.67 -8.07 1.87
C ALA A 41 -8.30 -7.83 0.50
N ALA A 42 -8.05 -6.67 -0.07
CA ALA A 42 -8.68 -6.28 -1.30
C ALA A 42 -7.89 -6.76 -2.55
N GLU A 43 -6.57 -6.96 -2.46
CA GLU A 43 -5.85 -7.82 -3.44
C GLU A 43 -6.43 -9.24 -3.45
N THR A 44 -6.81 -9.77 -2.29
CA THR A 44 -7.41 -11.12 -2.15
C THR A 44 -8.82 -11.18 -2.73
N ILE A 45 -9.63 -10.14 -2.52
CA ILE A 45 -11.02 -10.07 -3.00
C ILE A 45 -11.11 -9.83 -4.51
N PHE A 46 -10.29 -8.91 -5.03
CA PHE A 46 -10.34 -8.53 -6.44
C PHE A 46 -9.37 -9.34 -7.31
N GLY A 47 -8.41 -10.04 -6.73
CA GLY A 47 -7.50 -10.94 -7.44
C GLY A 47 -6.42 -10.24 -8.27
N TYR A 48 -6.27 -8.92 -8.13
CA TYR A 48 -5.23 -8.14 -8.80
C TYR A 48 -4.17 -7.72 -7.79
N PRO A 49 -2.87 -7.94 -8.08
CA PRO A 49 -1.82 -7.50 -7.21
C PRO A 49 -1.69 -5.98 -7.32
N ARG A 50 -1.35 -5.34 -6.21
CA ARG A 50 -1.23 -3.89 -6.08
C ARG A 50 -0.27 -3.24 -7.09
N GLU A 51 0.65 -4.00 -7.66
CA GLU A 51 1.59 -3.56 -8.69
C GLU A 51 0.96 -3.38 -10.08
N THR A 52 -0.23 -3.94 -10.32
CA THR A 52 -0.91 -3.93 -11.63
C THR A 52 -2.16 -3.04 -11.66
N ALA A 53 -2.56 -2.48 -10.51
CA ALA A 53 -3.73 -1.61 -10.37
C ALA A 53 -3.40 -0.13 -10.61
#